data_AF-Q1IIM6-F1
#
_entry.id   AF-Q1IIM6-F1
#
_cell.length_a   1.000
_cell.length_b   1.000
_cell.length_c   1.000
_cell.angle_alpha   90.00
_cell.angle_beta   90.00
_cell.angle_gamma   90.00
#
_symmetry.space_group_name_H-M   'P 1'
#
loop_
_entity.id
_entity.type
_entity.pdbx_description
1 polymer ?
#
loop_
_entity_poly.entity_id
_entity_poly.type
_entity_poly.pdbx_seq_one_letter_code
_entity_poly.pdbx_strand_id
1 'polypeptide(L)'
;MNRISDLLLDTTPPPPPEYLIGPVEAAEFLHVSMDTIFYWAMAQLIPAHQLRYDGQTAWRFKRSELAEWRKQNPDLASPKGQRKLATRKRKPSVTQKKRTFPPANASKERKIS
;
A
#
# COMPACT_ATOMS: atom_id res chain seq x y z
N MET A 1 -13.67 38.88 -49.33
CA MET A 1 -12.75 37.73 -49.28
C MET A 1 -12.24 37.62 -47.85
N ASN A 2 -12.74 36.63 -47.12
CA ASN A 2 -12.57 36.46 -45.68
C ASN A 2 -11.22 35.80 -45.38
N ARG A 3 -10.39 36.40 -44.53
CA ARG A 3 -9.23 35.75 -43.89
C ARG A 3 -9.25 36.06 -42.39
N ILE A 4 -10.18 35.45 -41.66
CA ILE A 4 -10.30 35.58 -40.19
C ILE A 4 -9.93 34.24 -39.51
N SER A 5 -9.25 33.33 -40.22
CA SER A 5 -9.00 31.97 -39.73
C SER A 5 -7.68 31.78 -38.97
N ASP A 6 -6.84 32.82 -38.83
CA ASP A 6 -5.49 32.70 -38.22
C ASP A 6 -5.39 33.29 -36.79
N LEU A 7 -6.51 33.69 -36.18
CA LEU A 7 -6.56 34.21 -34.81
C LEU A 7 -7.49 33.38 -33.93
N LEU A 8 -7.46 32.05 -34.07
CA LEU A 8 -7.84 31.20 -32.93
C LEU A 8 -6.72 31.39 -31.90
N LEU A 9 -6.96 32.34 -30.99
CA LEU A 9 -6.21 32.43 -29.77
C LEU A 9 -6.16 31.03 -29.17
N ASP A 10 -4.96 30.54 -28.86
CA ASP A 10 -4.75 29.44 -27.94
C ASP A 10 -5.16 29.95 -26.55
N THR A 11 -6.46 30.17 -26.35
CA THR A 11 -7.10 30.48 -25.06
C THR A 11 -7.28 29.20 -24.28
N THR A 12 -6.31 28.29 -24.36
CA THR A 12 -6.19 27.21 -23.40
C THR A 12 -5.93 27.89 -22.05
N PRO A 13 -6.89 27.89 -21.10
CA PRO A 13 -6.65 28.46 -19.80
C PRO A 13 -5.40 27.79 -19.22
N PRO A 14 -4.48 28.55 -18.58
CA PRO A 14 -3.32 27.92 -17.96
C PRO A 14 -3.84 26.79 -17.07
N PRO A 15 -3.23 25.59 -17.14
CA PRO A 15 -3.68 24.49 -16.31
C PRO A 15 -3.70 24.98 -14.85
N PRO A 16 -4.76 24.66 -14.08
CA PRO A 16 -4.84 25.09 -12.69
C PRO A 16 -3.54 24.67 -11.98
N PRO A 17 -3.00 25.52 -11.08
CA PRO A 17 -1.75 25.22 -10.41
C PRO A 17 -1.84 23.82 -9.82
N GLU A 18 -0.94 22.92 -10.22
CA GLU A 18 -0.91 21.56 -9.69
C GLU A 18 -0.56 21.64 -8.20
N TYR A 19 -1.57 21.52 -7.35
CA TYR A 19 -1.38 21.52 -5.91
C TYR A 19 -0.68 20.23 -5.50
N LEU A 20 0.55 20.39 -4.98
CA LEU A 20 1.26 19.33 -4.27
C LEU A 20 0.57 19.07 -2.94
N ILE A 21 -0.07 17.92 -2.83
CA ILE A 21 -0.80 17.50 -1.64
C ILE A 21 0.12 16.76 -0.67
N GLY A 22 -0.22 16.78 0.62
CA GLY A 22 0.49 16.03 1.65
C GLY A 22 0.10 14.54 1.69
N PRO A 23 0.78 13.72 2.52
CA PRO A 23 0.46 12.30 2.66
C PRO A 23 -0.94 12.04 3.23
N VAL A 24 -1.45 12.93 4.09
CA VAL A 24 -2.80 12.82 4.67
C VAL A 24 -3.86 12.97 3.58
N GLU A 25 -3.76 14.04 2.79
CA GLU A 25 -4.70 14.33 1.71
C GLU A 25 -4.59 13.29 0.58
N ALA A 26 -3.39 12.77 0.30
CA ALA A 26 -3.22 11.65 -0.63
C ALA A 26 -3.89 10.36 -0.14
N ALA A 27 -3.83 10.08 1.16
CA ALA A 27 -4.49 8.93 1.78
C ALA A 27 -6.01 9.06 1.69
N GLU A 28 -6.56 10.24 1.93
CA GLU A 28 -7.99 10.54 1.75
C GLU A 28 -8.43 10.39 0.30
N PHE A 29 -7.63 10.89 -0.66
CA PHE A 29 -7.94 10.79 -2.08
C PHE A 29 -8.00 9.34 -2.60
N LEU A 30 -7.08 8.49 -2.12
CA LEU A 30 -7.03 7.08 -2.49
C LEU A 30 -7.90 6.19 -1.57
N HIS A 31 -8.52 6.76 -0.53
CA HIS A 31 -9.27 6.03 0.51
C HIS A 31 -8.46 4.89 1.16
N VAL A 32 -7.21 5.18 1.51
CA VAL A 32 -6.28 4.23 2.14
C VAL A 32 -5.74 4.81 3.45
N SER A 33 -5.08 4.00 4.27
CA SER A 33 -4.41 4.51 5.47
C SER A 33 -3.15 5.32 5.11
N MET A 34 -2.81 6.28 5.97
CA MET A 34 -1.58 7.07 5.83
C MET A 34 -0.32 6.20 5.82
N ASP A 35 -0.27 5.15 6.65
CA ASP A 35 0.83 4.18 6.66
C ASP A 35 1.02 3.49 5.32
N THR A 36 -0.09 3.19 4.62
CA THR A 36 -0.06 2.57 3.30
C THR A 36 0.54 3.52 2.26
N ILE A 37 0.19 4.81 2.32
CA ILE A 37 0.79 5.84 1.46
C ILE A 37 2.29 5.95 1.70
N PHE A 38 2.73 6.01 2.96
CA PHE A 38 4.16 6.08 3.28
C PHE A 38 4.90 4.84 2.80
N TYR A 39 4.35 3.65 3.04
CA TYR A 39 4.93 2.40 2.55
C TYR A 39 5.06 2.40 1.02
N TRP A 40 4.00 2.80 0.31
CA TRP A 40 4.03 2.88 -1.15
C TRP A 40 5.00 3.92 -1.68
N ALA A 41 5.10 5.08 -1.04
CA ALA A 41 6.05 6.13 -1.41
C ALA A 41 7.51 5.69 -1.20
N MET A 42 7.81 5.04 -0.07
CA MET A 42 9.14 4.47 0.20
C MET A 42 9.48 3.34 -0.78
N ALA A 43 8.50 2.50 -1.13
CA ALA A 43 8.67 1.40 -2.07
C ALA A 43 8.61 1.83 -3.55
N GLN A 44 8.49 3.14 -3.84
CA GLN A 44 8.39 3.70 -5.20
C GLN A 44 7.23 3.08 -6.02
N LEU A 45 6.14 2.69 -5.34
CA LEU A 45 4.95 2.11 -5.96
C LEU A 45 3.94 3.16 -6.43
N ILE A 46 4.00 4.35 -5.85
CA ILE A 46 3.14 5.50 -6.21
C ILE A 46 4.02 6.70 -6.60
N PRO A 47 3.53 7.59 -7.48
CA PRO A 47 4.22 8.81 -7.82
C PRO A 47 4.30 9.74 -6.60
N ALA A 48 5.50 9.83 -6.03
CA ALA A 48 5.77 10.53 -4.78
C ALA A 48 7.03 11.41 -4.93
N HIS A 49 6.92 12.66 -4.52
CA HIS A 49 7.98 13.66 -4.62
C HIS A 49 8.54 13.94 -3.22
N GLN A 50 9.83 13.70 -3.03
CA GLN A 50 10.51 14.08 -1.80
C GLN A 50 10.94 15.54 -1.87
N LEU A 51 10.39 16.37 -0.98
CA LEU A 51 10.88 17.73 -0.75
C LEU A 51 11.75 17.73 0.49
N ARG A 52 13.01 18.15 0.34
CA ARG A 52 13.89 18.43 1.47
C ARG A 52 13.81 19.91 1.79
N TYR A 53 13.45 20.23 3.03
CA TYR A 53 13.47 21.59 3.55
C TYR A 53 14.13 21.57 4.92
N ASP A 54 15.20 22.35 5.09
CA ASP A 54 15.87 22.55 6.38
C ASP A 54 16.22 21.26 7.15
N GLY A 55 16.76 20.27 6.42
CA GLY A 55 17.12 18.96 6.98
C GLY A 55 15.95 17.98 7.19
N GLN A 56 14.70 18.40 6.96
CA GLN A 56 13.52 17.54 7.01
C GLN A 56 13.11 17.07 5.62
N THR A 57 12.82 15.77 5.48
CA THR A 57 12.29 15.20 4.23
C THR A 57 10.78 15.06 4.37
N ALA A 58 10.04 15.80 3.55
CA ALA A 58 8.59 15.74 3.44
C ALA A 58 8.18 15.08 2.12
N TRP A 59 7.23 14.15 2.18
CA TRP A 59 6.64 13.55 0.98
C TRP A 59 5.48 14.40 0.47
N ARG A 60 5.48 14.70 -0.82
CA ARG A 60 4.40 15.37 -1.53
C ARG A 60 3.93 14.55 -2.72
N PHE A 61 2.68 14.73 -3.09
CA PHE A 61 2.05 13.98 -4.16
C PHE A 61 1.32 14.94 -5.09
N LYS A 62 1.27 14.63 -6.38
CA LYS A 62 0.42 15.37 -7.32
C LYS A 62 -0.90 14.64 -7.47
N ARG A 63 -2.01 15.37 -7.35
CA ARG A 63 -3.35 14.77 -7.46
C ARG A 63 -3.62 14.20 -8.86
N SER A 64 -3.11 14.85 -9.90
CA SER A 64 -3.12 14.38 -11.30
C SER A 64 -2.43 13.02 -11.44
N GLU A 65 -1.19 12.91 -10.99
CA GLU A 65 -0.41 11.67 -11.04
C GLU A 65 -1.07 10.54 -10.23
N LEU A 66 -1.61 10.83 -9.04
CA LEU A 66 -2.34 9.84 -8.25
C LEU A 66 -3.60 9.35 -8.98
N ALA A 67 -4.31 10.24 -9.68
CA ALA A 67 -5.49 9.88 -10.45
C ALA A 67 -5.13 8.98 -11.65
N GLU A 68 -4.05 9.27 -12.36
CA GLU A 68 -3.55 8.43 -13.45
C GLU A 68 -3.06 7.08 -12.94
N TRP A 69 -2.27 7.08 -11.86
CA TRP A 69 -1.79 5.86 -11.23
C TRP A 69 -2.95 4.95 -10.80
N ARG A 70 -4.02 5.53 -10.22
CA ARG A 70 -5.21 4.77 -9.80
C ARG A 70 -5.91 4.10 -10.98
N LYS A 71 -5.94 4.73 -12.16
CA LYS A 71 -6.50 4.12 -13.39
C LYS A 71 -5.67 2.92 -13.83
N GLN A 72 -4.35 3.00 -13.69
CA GLN A 72 -3.43 1.91 -14.05
C GLN A 72 -3.42 0.78 -13.01
N ASN A 73 -3.70 1.09 -11.73
CA ASN A 73 -3.58 0.16 -10.60
C ASN A 73 -4.88 0.08 -9.76
N PRO A 74 -6.02 -0.32 -10.36
CA PRO A 74 -7.31 -0.34 -9.66
C PRO A 74 -7.36 -1.32 -8.47
N ASP A 75 -6.59 -2.42 -8.54
CA ASP A 75 -6.55 -3.44 -7.49
C ASP A 75 -5.85 -2.98 -6.20
N LEU A 76 -4.79 -2.17 -6.34
CA LEU A 76 -4.02 -1.64 -5.21
C LEU A 76 -4.78 -0.52 -4.49
N ALA A 77 -5.49 0.32 -5.24
CA ALA A 77 -6.33 1.39 -4.70
C ALA A 77 -7.64 0.90 -4.06
N SER A 78 -8.01 -0.38 -4.25
CA SER A 78 -9.25 -0.92 -3.70
C SER A 78 -9.09 -1.31 -2.22
N PRO A 79 -9.96 -0.83 -1.32
CA PRO A 79 -9.91 -1.22 0.10
C PRO A 79 -10.11 -2.73 0.33
N LYS A 80 -10.69 -3.45 -0.66
CA LYS A 80 -10.81 -4.91 -0.63
C LYS A 80 -9.47 -5.63 -0.85
N GLY A 81 -8.51 -5.02 -1.55
CA GLY A 81 -7.16 -5.58 -1.77
C GLY A 81 -6.31 -5.57 -0.50
N GLN A 82 -6.48 -4.57 0.36
CA GLN A 82 -5.69 -4.42 1.60
C GLN A 82 -5.91 -5.56 2.62
N ARG A 83 -7.11 -6.18 2.63
CA ARG A 83 -7.40 -7.34 3.50
C ARG A 83 -6.59 -8.59 3.15
N LYS A 84 -6.07 -8.72 1.92
CA LYS A 84 -5.22 -9.86 1.54
C LYS A 84 -3.77 -9.73 2.02
N LEU A 85 -3.26 -8.52 2.24
CA LEU A 85 -1.93 -8.33 2.82
C LEU A 85 -1.94 -8.44 4.35
N ALA A 86 -2.99 -7.94 5.02
CA ALA A 86 -3.10 -7.97 6.48
C ALA A 86 -3.32 -9.37 7.08
N THR A 87 -3.78 -10.35 6.30
CA THR A 87 -4.07 -11.72 6.79
C THR A 87 -2.90 -12.69 6.65
N ARG A 88 -1.75 -12.25 6.14
CA ARG A 88 -0.56 -13.10 5.98
C ARG A 88 0.45 -13.00 7.13
N LYS A 89 0.05 -12.48 8.29
CA LYS A 89 0.81 -12.64 9.54
C LYS A 89 -0.01 -13.39 10.59
N ARG A 90 0.52 -14.57 10.92
CA ARG A 90 0.22 -15.43 12.08
C ARG A 90 -0.99 -16.34 11.91
N LYS A 91 -0.80 -17.45 11.19
CA LYS A 91 -1.28 -18.73 11.73
C LYS A 91 -0.40 -19.05 12.95
N PRO A 92 -0.94 -19.15 14.18
CA PRO A 92 -0.26 -19.91 15.22
C PRO A 92 -0.40 -21.38 14.86
N SER A 93 0.44 -21.90 13.95
CA SER A 93 0.59 -23.35 13.80
C SER A 93 1.51 -23.86 14.92
N VAL A 94 1.09 -23.68 16.17
CA VAL A 94 1.53 -24.57 17.25
C VAL A 94 0.53 -25.71 17.25
N THR A 95 0.78 -26.70 16.41
CA THR A 95 0.19 -28.03 16.60
C THR A 95 0.76 -28.54 17.93
N GLN A 96 -0.01 -28.39 19.01
CA GLN A 96 0.20 -29.13 20.24
C GLN A 96 0.16 -30.61 19.89
N LYS A 97 1.32 -31.21 19.65
CA LYS A 97 1.51 -32.65 19.69
C LYS A 97 1.17 -33.05 21.12
N LYS A 98 -0.05 -33.58 21.31
CA LYS A 98 -0.40 -34.40 22.48
C LYS A 98 0.75 -35.36 22.73
N ARG A 99 1.59 -35.07 23.71
CA ARG A 99 2.45 -36.07 24.33
C ARG A 99 1.52 -36.96 25.12
N THR A 100 1.00 -37.98 24.47
CA THR A 100 0.44 -39.14 25.15
C THR A 100 1.61 -39.77 25.90
N PHE A 101 1.66 -39.55 27.21
CA PHE A 101 2.54 -40.31 28.09
C PHE A 101 2.02 -41.77 28.10
N PRO A 102 2.80 -42.77 27.67
CA PRO A 102 2.40 -44.15 27.88
C PRO A 102 2.44 -44.46 29.39
N PRO A 103 1.46 -45.20 29.94
CA PRO A 103 1.50 -45.63 31.34
C PRO A 103 2.67 -46.61 31.53
N ALA A 104 3.52 -46.30 32.51
CA ALA A 104 4.59 -47.16 32.97
C ALA A 104 4.01 -48.29 33.83
N ASN A 105 3.74 -49.46 33.25
CA ASN A 105 3.87 -50.75 33.92
C ASN A 105 3.50 -51.91 33.00
N ALA A 106 4.51 -52.54 32.39
CA ALA A 106 4.43 -53.93 31.92
C ALA A 106 5.84 -54.46 31.63
N SER A 107 6.70 -54.53 32.66
CA SER A 107 7.87 -55.41 32.62
C SER A 107 7.54 -56.68 33.38
N LYS A 108 6.78 -57.55 32.71
CA LYS A 108 6.64 -58.95 33.06
C LYS A 108 7.71 -59.71 32.29
N GLU A 109 8.88 -59.90 32.88
CA GLU A 109 9.76 -61.03 32.60
C GLU A 109 10.98 -61.00 33.52
N ARG A 110 11.03 -61.92 34.47
CA ARG A 110 12.24 -62.67 34.80
C ARG A 110 11.81 -64.07 35.21
N LYS A 111 11.82 -64.98 34.23
CA LYS A 111 12.10 -66.39 34.47
C LYS A 111 13.51 -66.46 35.05
N ILE A 112 13.65 -67.05 36.21
CA ILE A 112 14.91 -67.57 36.72
C ILE A 112 14.59 -69.01 37.10
N SER A 113 15.44 -69.92 36.60
CA SER A 113 15.40 -71.37 36.77
C SER A 113 15.24 -71.85 38.20
#